data_AF-A0A258BT11-F1
#
_entry.id   AF-A0A258BT11-F1
#
_cell.length_a   1.000
_cell.length_b   1.000
_cell.length_c   1.000
_cell.angle_alpha   90.00
_cell.angle_beta   90.00
_cell.angle_gamma   90.00
#
_symmetry.space_group_name_H-M   'P 1'
#
loop_
_entity.id
_entity.type
_entity.pdbx_description
1 polymer ?
#
loop_
_entity_poly.entity_id
_entity_poly.type
_entity_poly.pdbx_seq_one_letter_code
_entity_poly.pdbx_strand_id
1 'polypeptide(L)'
;MSTRTIRCRFALWIFLASSLCTAANAQEGGEHSAHHGGAAGAAPMAGEDAMGSPGAAGSSGMGSMMGGMMDGEGEHGGGSRRPFFSQLLTVPTLDAEARRKLAAQADTRIEAGLATITEATAAGTHAATAAARLDAARRLREGVDQFSSGAAAQAALNGAQPPEETAISWFREQLHMEPVGYDEPLRWFGVSSSHLLLMLFLGLVSATLIGLQLSRLARIKKIVSTGPTGRGSVKAQEPLAVPAASKVAAPVENRLEALAPSNAPPTAGASLRKPKSWTGQLRIVQVVRETPTVQTFRLADPAADRLPFDFLPGQFLQVEVEPEAGKPARRSYTIASSPTQRAYVELTVKREEQGVVSRHLHDRVSAGDLVKVTGPFGAFTFTGTDADSIVLIAGGVGITPMMSVLRYLTDTAWAGDIFFLYGARSTEEFVFRDESLIRKFSRRNNTLRFCV
;
A
#
# COMPACT_ATOMS: atom_id res chain seq x y z
N MET A 1 -46.30 -47.65 29.03
CA MET A 1 -45.63 -46.50 29.69
C MET A 1 -44.77 -45.80 28.64
N SER A 2 -45.41 -45.16 27.67
CA SER A 2 -45.74 -43.72 27.57
C SER A 2 -44.62 -42.91 26.90
N THR A 3 -44.75 -42.83 25.58
CA THR A 3 -44.05 -42.01 24.58
C THR A 3 -44.20 -40.49 24.77
N ARG A 4 -44.51 -40.01 25.98
CA ARG A 4 -44.67 -38.58 26.31
C ARG A 4 -43.43 -37.91 26.91
N THR A 5 -42.40 -38.65 27.33
CA THR A 5 -41.21 -38.08 28.00
C THR A 5 -40.09 -37.63 27.04
N ILE A 6 -40.12 -38.06 25.76
CA ILE A 6 -39.06 -37.73 24.78
C ILE A 6 -39.37 -36.42 24.02
N ARG A 7 -40.65 -36.02 23.93
CA ARG A 7 -41.04 -34.74 23.29
C ARG A 7 -40.82 -33.50 24.18
N CYS A 8 -40.74 -33.64 25.51
CA CYS A 8 -40.48 -32.51 26.41
C CYS A 8 -39.00 -32.07 26.47
N ARG A 9 -38.03 -32.93 26.12
CA ARG A 9 -36.60 -32.55 26.12
C ARG A 9 -36.13 -31.87 24.82
N PHE A 10 -36.89 -32.02 23.73
CA PHE A 10 -36.60 -31.35 22.45
C PHE A 10 -37.23 -29.93 22.36
N ALA A 11 -38.35 -29.69 23.06
CA ALA A 11 -38.97 -28.36 23.11
C ALA A 11 -38.21 -27.35 24.00
N LEU A 12 -37.49 -27.82 25.02
CA LEU A 12 -36.72 -26.96 25.92
C LEU A 12 -35.42 -26.40 25.30
N TRP A 13 -34.88 -27.07 24.27
CA TRP A 13 -33.70 -26.61 23.53
C TRP A 13 -34.00 -25.60 22.43
N ILE A 14 -35.24 -25.57 21.91
CA ILE A 14 -35.66 -24.61 20.87
C ILE A 14 -36.09 -23.27 21.49
N PHE A 15 -36.59 -23.27 22.74
CA PHE A 15 -36.96 -22.04 23.45
C PHE A 15 -35.76 -21.25 24.00
N LEU A 16 -34.64 -21.92 24.35
CA LEU A 16 -33.43 -21.22 24.83
C LEU A 16 -32.63 -20.57 23.68
N ALA A 17 -32.74 -21.09 22.46
CA ALA A 17 -32.11 -20.50 21.26
C ALA A 17 -32.89 -19.31 20.67
N SER A 18 -34.12 -19.06 21.12
CA SER A 18 -34.99 -18.00 20.61
C SER A 18 -35.03 -16.74 21.50
N SER A 19 -34.32 -16.72 22.64
CA SER A 19 -34.25 -15.56 23.56
C SER A 19 -32.90 -14.81 23.54
N LEU A 20 -32.01 -15.12 22.60
CA LEU A 20 -30.76 -14.36 22.37
C LEU A 20 -30.78 -13.52 21.09
N CYS A 21 -31.95 -13.38 20.46
CA CYS A 21 -32.14 -12.55 19.26
C CYS A 21 -33.16 -11.44 19.48
N THR A 22 -33.04 -10.70 20.60
CA THR A 22 -33.78 -9.44 20.78
C THR A 22 -33.01 -8.49 21.69
N ALA A 23 -32.13 -7.66 21.11
CA ALA A 23 -31.82 -6.28 21.51
C ALA A 23 -30.57 -5.78 20.78
N ALA A 24 -30.76 -4.97 19.73
CA ALA A 24 -30.02 -3.72 19.44
C ALA A 24 -30.20 -3.29 17.98
N ASN A 25 -31.39 -2.74 17.72
CA ASN A 25 -31.75 -1.65 16.82
C ASN A 25 -30.97 -1.42 15.51
N ALA A 26 -31.68 -1.72 14.42
CA ALA A 26 -31.67 -0.91 13.21
C ALA A 26 -32.17 0.51 13.52
N GLN A 27 -31.47 1.53 13.02
CA GLN A 27 -32.00 2.87 12.88
C GLN A 27 -32.14 3.14 11.37
N GLU A 28 -33.40 3.23 10.93
CA GLU A 28 -33.80 3.70 9.61
C GLU A 28 -33.40 5.16 9.40
N GLY A 29 -33.24 5.54 8.12
CA GLY A 29 -33.01 6.91 7.70
C GLY A 29 -34.26 7.77 7.77
N GLY A 30 -34.03 9.09 7.86
CA GLY A 30 -35.04 10.12 7.68
C GLY A 30 -34.59 11.47 8.23
N GLU A 31 -34.33 12.41 7.30
CA GLU A 31 -34.39 13.87 7.46
C GLU A 31 -33.24 14.48 8.31
N HIS A 32 -32.35 15.32 7.76
CA HIS A 32 -32.66 16.68 7.34
C HIS A 32 -31.80 17.15 6.15
N SER A 33 -32.50 17.48 5.07
CA SER A 33 -32.10 18.47 4.08
C SER A 33 -32.26 19.87 4.68
N ALA A 34 -31.15 20.49 5.09
CA ALA A 34 -30.96 21.94 5.27
C ALA A 34 -29.46 22.09 5.63
N HIS A 35 -28.58 22.62 4.80
CA HIS A 35 -28.52 24.02 4.41
C HIS A 35 -27.69 24.14 3.11
N HIS A 36 -28.36 24.28 1.97
CA HIS A 36 -27.84 25.13 0.90
C HIS A 36 -28.38 26.53 1.14
N GLY A 37 -27.51 27.43 1.61
CA GLY A 37 -27.70 28.88 1.49
C GLY A 37 -26.87 29.37 0.33
N GLY A 38 -27.52 29.57 -0.82
CA GLY A 38 -26.91 30.20 -1.99
C GLY A 38 -26.88 31.72 -1.87
N ALA A 39 -25.89 32.26 -2.59
CA ALA A 39 -25.92 33.51 -3.35
C ALA A 39 -25.87 34.88 -2.64
N ALA A 40 -24.86 35.62 -3.11
CA ALA A 40 -24.88 37.04 -3.49
C ALA A 40 -24.88 38.11 -2.38
N GLY A 41 -23.82 38.92 -2.40
CA GLY A 41 -23.74 40.16 -1.65
C GLY A 41 -22.42 40.88 -1.90
N ALA A 42 -22.48 41.91 -2.74
CA ALA A 42 -21.43 42.82 -3.16
C ALA A 42 -20.47 43.34 -2.08
N ALA A 43 -19.26 43.71 -2.53
CA ALA A 43 -18.34 44.61 -1.83
C ALA A 43 -19.00 45.97 -1.51
N PRO A 44 -18.42 46.77 -0.59
CA PRO A 44 -17.39 47.71 -1.05
C PRO A 44 -16.21 47.93 -0.07
N MET A 45 -15.15 48.46 -0.66
CA MET A 45 -13.96 49.05 -0.02
C MET A 45 -14.25 50.43 0.57
N ALA A 46 -13.58 50.76 1.68
CA ALA A 46 -13.04 52.07 2.11
C ALA A 46 -12.42 51.85 3.50
N GLY A 47 -11.29 52.38 3.94
CA GLY A 47 -10.30 53.34 3.45
C GLY A 47 -9.33 53.62 4.64
N GLU A 48 -8.08 53.97 4.33
CA GLU A 48 -7.19 54.97 4.99
C GLU A 48 -7.31 55.16 6.52
N ASP A 49 -6.28 55.10 7.36
CA ASP A 49 -5.03 55.87 7.33
C ASP A 49 -4.09 55.51 8.51
N ALA A 50 -2.85 56.01 8.40
CA ALA A 50 -1.95 56.46 9.49
C ALA A 50 -0.88 55.50 10.08
N MET A 51 0.30 55.54 9.43
CA MET A 51 1.62 55.95 9.97
C MET A 51 1.88 55.88 11.50
N GLY A 52 2.99 55.25 11.89
CA GLY A 52 3.69 55.53 13.17
C GLY A 52 4.75 54.50 13.59
N SER A 53 6.00 54.65 13.12
CA SER A 53 7.23 54.24 13.84
C SER A 53 7.68 55.42 14.75
N PRO A 54 8.58 55.32 15.76
CA PRO A 54 9.79 54.45 15.80
C PRO A 54 10.30 53.94 17.20
N GLY A 55 11.35 53.08 17.15
CA GLY A 55 12.42 52.89 18.17
C GLY A 55 12.07 52.05 19.41
N ALA A 56 12.94 51.26 20.05
CA ALA A 56 14.37 50.98 19.89
C ALA A 56 14.77 49.72 20.71
N ALA A 57 15.86 49.08 20.29
CA ALA A 57 16.91 48.37 21.05
C ALA A 57 16.57 47.25 22.07
N GLY A 58 17.26 46.10 21.91
CA GLY A 58 17.40 45.09 22.96
C GLY A 58 17.99 43.76 22.49
N SER A 59 19.31 43.71 22.32
CA SER A 59 20.12 42.52 22.01
C SER A 59 20.04 41.42 23.08
N SER A 60 19.84 40.16 22.67
CA SER A 60 20.55 38.98 23.22
C SER A 60 20.08 37.71 22.50
N GLY A 61 21.02 36.85 22.09
CA GLY A 61 20.68 35.50 21.59
C GLY A 61 21.45 34.98 20.37
N MET A 62 22.56 35.60 19.96
CA MET A 62 23.40 35.09 18.86
C MET A 62 24.51 34.13 19.37
N GLY A 63 24.15 33.18 20.23
CA GLY A 63 25.11 32.34 20.98
C GLY A 63 24.92 30.82 20.90
N SER A 64 23.89 30.29 20.20
CA SER A 64 23.58 28.85 20.22
C SER A 64 23.71 28.11 18.89
N MET A 65 24.26 28.72 17.84
CA MET A 65 24.40 28.08 16.51
C MET A 65 25.85 27.78 16.08
N MET A 66 26.76 27.54 17.03
CA MET A 66 28.16 27.20 16.76
C MET A 66 28.65 26.02 17.63
N GLY A 67 27.90 24.91 17.64
CA GLY A 67 28.27 23.68 18.35
C GLY A 67 28.49 22.44 17.46
N GLY A 68 28.17 22.52 16.16
CA GLY A 68 28.19 21.36 15.25
C GLY A 68 29.35 21.31 14.25
N MET A 69 30.38 22.15 14.42
CA MET A 69 31.39 22.41 13.36
C MET A 69 32.84 22.19 13.79
N MET A 70 33.08 21.28 14.74
CA MET A 70 34.43 20.79 15.06
C MET A 70 34.37 19.28 15.26
N ASP A 71 34.55 18.53 14.18
CA ASP A 71 35.05 17.15 14.14
C ASP A 71 35.33 16.81 12.67
N GLY A 72 36.26 17.55 12.09
CA GLY A 72 36.77 17.31 10.75
C GLY A 72 38.28 17.38 10.80
N GLU A 73 38.93 16.25 11.06
CA GLU A 73 40.25 15.88 10.53
C GLU A 73 40.64 14.49 11.06
N GLY A 74 40.70 13.49 10.17
CA GLY A 74 41.26 12.17 10.46
C GLY A 74 40.57 11.00 9.75
N GLU A 75 41.19 10.57 8.65
CA GLU A 75 41.14 9.22 8.05
C GLU A 75 40.04 8.86 7.03
N HIS A 76 40.54 8.32 5.91
CA HIS A 76 39.83 7.86 4.73
C HIS A 76 38.94 6.64 5.01
N GLY A 77 37.62 6.78 4.79
CA GLY A 77 36.71 5.64 4.71
C GLY A 77 35.27 6.06 4.49
N GLY A 78 34.74 5.85 3.29
CA GLY A 78 33.35 6.13 2.96
C GLY A 78 32.39 5.29 3.80
N GLY A 79 31.88 5.86 4.89
CA GLY A 79 30.84 5.29 5.72
C GLY A 79 29.71 6.30 5.89
N SER A 80 28.64 6.16 5.12
CA SER A 80 27.36 6.80 5.44
C SER A 80 27.05 6.52 6.92
N ARG A 81 26.91 7.58 7.73
CA ARG A 81 26.66 7.50 9.17
C ARG A 81 25.35 6.73 9.36
N ARG A 82 25.44 5.46 9.78
CA ARG A 82 24.29 4.57 9.90
C ARG A 82 23.22 5.21 10.79
N PRO A 83 21.94 5.28 10.39
CA PRO A 83 20.87 5.81 11.22
C PRO A 83 20.81 5.11 12.59
N PHE A 84 20.49 5.84 13.66
CA PHE A 84 20.55 5.37 15.05
C PHE A 84 19.97 3.96 15.27
N PHE A 85 18.73 3.71 14.82
CA PHE A 85 18.08 2.40 14.96
C PHE A 85 18.77 1.26 14.20
N SER A 86 19.41 1.55 13.07
CA SER A 86 20.15 0.54 12.32
C SER A 86 21.41 0.08 13.05
N GLN A 87 22.00 0.94 13.88
CA GLN A 87 23.11 0.57 14.76
C GLN A 87 22.63 -0.36 15.89
N LEU A 88 21.39 -0.17 16.37
CA LEU A 88 20.78 -1.00 17.41
C LEU A 88 20.67 -2.48 16.99
N LEU A 89 20.26 -2.73 15.74
CA LEU A 89 20.14 -4.10 15.20
C LEU A 89 21.49 -4.83 15.11
N THR A 90 22.59 -4.09 15.13
CA THR A 90 23.95 -4.65 15.09
C THR A 90 24.59 -4.79 16.47
N VAL A 91 23.89 -4.44 17.56
CA VAL A 91 24.41 -4.45 18.94
C VAL A 91 25.14 -5.75 19.34
N PRO A 92 24.73 -6.97 18.93
CA PRO A 92 25.47 -8.19 19.23
C PRO A 92 26.87 -8.26 18.62
N THR A 93 27.12 -7.52 17.52
CA THR A 93 28.37 -7.54 16.75
C THR A 93 29.17 -6.23 16.86
N LEU A 94 28.70 -5.25 17.64
CA LEU A 94 29.41 -3.99 17.87
C LEU A 94 30.63 -4.19 18.77
N ASP A 95 31.73 -3.54 18.42
CA ASP A 95 32.88 -3.40 19.32
C ASP A 95 32.56 -2.49 20.52
N ALA A 96 33.44 -2.49 21.52
CA ALA A 96 33.23 -1.74 22.75
C ALA A 96 33.18 -0.21 22.55
N GLU A 97 33.85 0.32 21.52
CA GLU A 97 33.87 1.76 21.24
C GLU A 97 32.56 2.19 20.57
N ALA A 98 32.11 1.46 19.56
CA ALA A 98 30.84 1.66 18.89
C ALA A 98 29.67 1.51 19.87
N ARG A 99 29.75 0.56 20.81
CA ARG A 99 28.76 0.40 21.88
C ARG A 99 28.70 1.62 22.80
N ARG A 100 29.84 2.20 23.18
CA ARG A 100 29.89 3.45 23.97
C ARG A 100 29.34 4.65 23.20
N LYS A 101 29.65 4.77 21.91
CA LYS A 101 29.10 5.84 21.05
C LYS A 101 27.59 5.72 20.92
N LEU A 102 27.06 4.50 20.76
CA LEU A 102 25.62 4.26 20.69
C LEU A 102 24.93 4.56 22.02
N ALA A 103 25.56 4.23 23.15
CA ALA A 103 25.06 4.58 24.48
C ALA A 103 24.97 6.10 24.67
N ALA A 104 26.03 6.84 24.34
CA ALA A 104 26.02 8.30 24.41
C ALA A 104 24.94 8.92 23.51
N GLN A 105 24.73 8.37 22.31
CA GLN A 105 23.65 8.80 21.41
C GLN A 105 22.25 8.51 22.00
N ALA A 106 22.09 7.41 22.73
CA ALA A 106 20.85 7.08 23.42
C ALA A 106 20.58 8.08 24.56
N ASP A 107 21.59 8.41 25.35
CA ASP A 107 21.50 9.41 26.44
C ASP A 107 21.10 10.78 25.91
N THR A 108 21.77 11.25 24.86
CA THR A 108 21.43 12.53 24.21
C THR A 108 19.99 12.55 23.70
N ARG A 109 19.48 11.43 23.16
CA ARG A 109 18.08 11.34 22.71
C ARG A 109 17.08 11.40 23.86
N ILE A 110 17.39 10.75 24.98
CA ILE A 110 16.56 10.81 26.19
C ILE A 110 16.47 12.26 26.69
N GLU A 111 17.61 12.94 26.83
CA GLU A 111 17.66 14.32 27.29
C GLU A 111 16.94 15.28 26.34
N ALA A 112 17.19 15.16 25.03
CA ALA A 112 16.52 15.99 24.01
C ALA A 112 15.01 15.74 23.96
N GLY A 113 14.58 14.48 24.10
CA GLY A 113 13.16 14.11 24.16
C GLY A 113 12.46 14.73 25.37
N LEU A 114 13.06 14.65 26.56
CA LEU A 114 12.51 15.26 27.79
C LEU A 114 12.44 16.78 27.71
N ALA A 115 13.46 17.43 27.14
CA ALA A 115 13.45 18.86 26.89
C ALA A 115 12.29 19.24 25.95
N THR A 116 12.15 18.53 24.83
CA THR A 116 11.07 18.74 23.84
C THR A 116 9.69 18.54 24.45
N ILE A 117 9.51 17.50 25.27
CA ILE A 117 8.25 17.26 26.01
C ILE A 117 7.91 18.44 26.90
N THR A 118 8.90 18.96 27.64
CA THR A 118 8.71 20.07 28.58
C THR A 118 8.33 21.35 27.84
N GLU A 119 9.06 21.68 26.78
CA GLU A 119 8.79 22.84 25.93
C GLU A 119 7.44 22.75 25.22
N ALA A 120 7.11 21.59 24.64
CA ALA A 120 5.84 21.36 23.96
C ALA A 120 4.65 21.44 24.92
N THR A 121 4.80 20.92 26.13
CA THR A 121 3.77 21.01 27.18
C THR A 121 3.52 22.47 27.56
N ALA A 122 4.58 23.25 27.80
CA ALA A 122 4.47 24.68 28.12
C ALA A 122 3.88 25.48 26.94
N ALA A 123 4.29 25.19 25.70
CA ALA A 123 3.72 25.83 24.51
C ALA A 123 2.21 25.50 24.37
N GLY A 124 1.81 24.26 24.67
CA GLY A 124 0.44 23.81 24.62
C GLY A 124 -0.46 24.48 25.65
N THR A 125 0.02 24.70 26.89
CA THR A 125 -0.74 25.39 27.93
C THR A 125 -0.97 26.87 27.61
N HIS A 126 -0.02 27.52 26.92
CA HIS A 126 -0.09 28.93 26.52
C HIS A 126 -0.68 29.15 25.11
N ALA A 127 -1.09 28.10 24.40
CA ALA A 127 -1.54 28.20 23.02
C ALA A 127 -2.93 28.87 22.88
N ALA A 128 -2.95 30.06 22.28
CA ALA A 128 -4.17 30.82 22.02
C ALA A 128 -4.99 30.32 20.81
N THR A 129 -4.37 29.59 19.88
CA THR A 129 -5.01 29.16 18.62
C THR A 129 -5.05 27.63 18.49
N ALA A 130 -5.99 27.13 17.68
CA ALA A 130 -6.07 25.71 17.36
C ALA A 130 -4.80 25.20 16.64
N ALA A 131 -4.24 26.01 15.74
CA ALA A 131 -2.99 25.68 15.04
C ALA A 131 -1.81 25.55 16.00
N ALA A 132 -1.66 26.47 16.97
CA ALA A 132 -0.62 26.39 17.99
C ALA A 132 -0.79 25.18 18.91
N ARG A 133 -2.04 24.83 19.27
CA ARG A 133 -2.33 23.60 20.02
C ARG A 133 -1.96 22.32 19.24
N LEU A 134 -2.25 22.29 17.95
CA LEU A 134 -1.87 21.16 17.08
C LEU A 134 -0.35 21.05 16.90
N ASP A 135 0.36 22.18 16.80
CA ASP A 135 1.83 22.18 16.73
C ASP A 135 2.46 21.69 18.04
N ALA A 136 1.97 22.17 19.19
CA ALA A 136 2.38 21.69 20.50
C ALA A 136 2.14 20.18 20.66
N ALA A 137 0.98 19.68 20.23
CA ALA A 137 0.68 18.24 20.25
C ALA A 137 1.63 17.43 19.35
N ARG A 138 2.03 17.95 18.19
CA ARG A 138 3.01 17.30 17.30
C ARG A 138 4.38 17.22 17.96
N ARG A 139 4.88 18.33 18.51
CA ARG A 139 6.18 18.39 19.21
C ARG A 139 6.20 17.50 20.45
N LEU A 140 5.08 17.42 21.18
CA LEU A 140 4.97 16.52 22.33
C LEU A 140 5.15 15.06 21.91
N ARG A 141 4.52 14.64 20.80
CA ARG A 141 4.70 13.29 20.25
C ARG A 141 6.15 13.05 19.83
N GLU A 142 6.76 14.00 19.13
CA GLU A 142 8.17 13.93 18.74
C GLU A 142 9.11 13.76 19.95
N GLY A 143 8.88 14.51 21.03
CA GLY A 143 9.64 14.38 22.26
C GLY A 143 9.47 13.01 22.93
N VAL A 144 8.25 12.48 22.96
CA VAL A 144 7.97 11.11 23.45
C VAL A 144 8.70 10.07 22.58
N ASP A 145 8.65 10.21 21.25
CA ASP A 145 9.33 9.28 20.34
C ASP A 145 10.86 9.29 20.55
N GLN A 146 11.46 10.47 20.74
CA GLN A 146 12.89 10.60 21.05
C GLN A 146 13.24 9.96 22.40
N PHE A 147 12.46 10.24 23.44
CA PHE A 147 12.67 9.66 24.77
C PHE A 147 12.56 8.12 24.73
N SER A 148 11.46 7.60 24.19
CA SER A 148 11.21 6.16 24.09
C SER A 148 12.28 5.46 23.26
N SER A 149 12.69 6.04 22.12
CA SER A 149 13.75 5.44 21.28
C SER A 149 15.11 5.38 21.99
N GLY A 150 15.49 6.41 22.75
CA GLY A 150 16.73 6.41 23.54
C GLY A 150 16.67 5.43 24.72
N ALA A 151 15.56 5.43 25.48
CA ALA A 151 15.37 4.51 26.60
C ALA A 151 15.40 3.05 26.18
N ALA A 152 14.73 2.73 25.06
CA ALA A 152 14.73 1.38 24.51
C ALA A 152 16.14 0.96 24.04
N ALA A 153 16.91 1.91 23.47
CA ALA A 153 18.29 1.64 23.11
C ALA A 153 19.18 1.34 24.32
N GLN A 154 19.04 2.08 25.41
CA GLN A 154 19.73 1.76 26.67
C GLN A 154 19.34 0.38 27.22
N ALA A 155 18.05 0.03 27.17
CA ALA A 155 17.57 -1.28 27.60
C ALA A 155 18.22 -2.41 26.78
N ALA A 156 18.33 -2.24 25.47
CA ALA A 156 19.02 -3.18 24.58
C ALA A 156 20.53 -3.26 24.87
N LEU A 157 21.17 -2.11 25.13
CA LEU A 157 22.60 -2.04 25.47
C LEU A 157 22.94 -2.62 26.85
N ASN A 158 22.00 -2.60 27.79
CA ASN A 158 22.18 -3.18 29.12
C ASN A 158 21.74 -4.65 29.19
N GLY A 159 21.26 -5.22 28.08
CA GLY A 159 20.77 -6.60 28.02
C GLY A 159 19.43 -6.82 28.72
N ALA A 160 18.70 -5.75 29.03
CA ALA A 160 17.36 -5.83 29.62
C ALA A 160 16.32 -6.35 28.60
N GLN A 161 16.53 -6.08 27.30
CA GLN A 161 15.75 -6.65 26.21
C GLN A 161 16.64 -6.97 24.99
N PRO A 162 16.29 -7.98 24.17
CA PRO A 162 16.94 -8.20 22.89
C PRO A 162 16.76 -6.98 21.96
N PRO A 163 17.81 -6.54 21.23
CA PRO A 163 17.71 -5.39 20.32
C PRO A 163 16.64 -5.56 19.23
N GLU A 164 16.40 -6.79 18.77
CA GLU A 164 15.37 -7.12 17.79
C GLU A 164 13.96 -6.91 18.35
N GLU A 165 13.73 -7.37 19.59
CA GLU A 165 12.44 -7.21 20.28
C GLU A 165 12.15 -5.74 20.54
N THR A 166 13.16 -4.99 20.98
CA THR A 166 13.09 -3.54 21.13
C THR A 166 12.73 -2.83 19.81
N ALA A 167 13.40 -3.18 18.71
CA ALA A 167 13.13 -2.57 17.41
C ALA A 167 11.73 -2.90 16.87
N ILE A 168 11.29 -4.15 17.03
CA ILE A 168 9.95 -4.59 16.62
C ILE A 168 8.87 -3.91 17.47
N SER A 169 9.07 -3.83 18.79
CA SER A 169 8.13 -3.17 19.72
C SER A 169 7.93 -1.70 19.35
N TRP A 170 9.05 -0.96 19.19
CA TRP A 170 9.02 0.43 18.73
C TRP A 170 8.32 0.57 17.37
N PHE A 171 8.64 -0.29 16.40
CA PHE A 171 8.03 -0.24 15.06
C PHE A 171 6.52 -0.44 15.11
N ARG A 172 6.05 -1.39 15.95
CA ARG A 172 4.62 -1.64 16.15
C ARG A 172 3.93 -0.45 16.80
N GLU A 173 4.55 0.17 17.79
CA GLU A 173 4.04 1.36 18.46
C GLU A 173 3.87 2.52 17.46
N GLN A 174 4.87 2.77 16.61
CA GLN A 174 4.81 3.80 15.57
C GLN A 174 3.72 3.53 14.52
N LEU A 175 3.36 2.27 14.30
CA LEU A 175 2.27 1.86 13.42
C LEU A 175 0.92 1.73 14.13
N HIS A 176 0.83 2.12 15.40
CA HIS A 176 -0.35 1.94 16.25
C HIS A 176 -0.89 0.49 16.23
N MET A 177 0.01 -0.48 16.16
CA MET A 177 -0.34 -1.89 16.24
C MET A 177 -0.37 -2.32 17.71
N GLU A 178 -1.43 -3.04 18.11
CA GLU A 178 -1.57 -3.57 19.46
C GLU A 178 -0.30 -4.33 19.92
N PRO A 179 0.21 -4.07 21.13
CA PRO A 179 1.32 -4.83 21.70
C PRO A 179 0.90 -6.31 21.84
N VAL A 180 1.78 -7.22 21.43
CA VAL A 180 1.51 -8.66 21.60
C VAL A 180 1.76 -8.98 23.08
N GLY A 181 0.70 -9.04 23.88
CA GLY A 181 0.77 -9.66 25.20
C GLY A 181 1.08 -11.14 25.03
N TYR A 182 2.26 -11.60 25.44
CA TYR A 182 2.67 -13.00 25.38
C TYR A 182 2.30 -13.80 26.63
N ASP A 183 1.31 -13.37 27.41
CA ASP A 183 0.70 -14.20 28.45
C ASP A 183 -0.41 -15.05 27.82
N GLU A 184 -0.03 -16.10 27.07
CA GLU A 184 -0.96 -17.14 26.62
C GLU A 184 -0.68 -18.46 27.36
N PRO A 185 -1.71 -19.11 27.95
CA PRO A 185 -1.57 -20.34 28.72
C PRO A 185 -1.10 -21.52 27.85
N LEU A 186 -0.45 -22.50 28.50
CA LEU A 186 0.17 -23.72 27.96
C LEU A 186 -0.16 -24.07 26.49
N ARG A 187 0.83 -23.90 25.60
CA ARG A 187 0.80 -24.44 24.24
C ARG A 187 1.11 -25.93 24.26
N TRP A 188 0.16 -26.77 23.83
CA TRP A 188 0.40 -28.21 23.66
C TRP A 188 1.02 -28.44 22.27
N PHE A 189 2.27 -28.93 22.21
CA PHE A 189 3.02 -29.17 20.97
C PHE A 189 3.15 -27.94 20.04
N GLY A 190 3.25 -26.74 20.60
CA GLY A 190 3.43 -25.50 19.81
C GLY A 190 2.16 -25.03 19.09
N VAL A 191 1.02 -25.69 19.31
CA VAL A 191 -0.27 -25.36 18.70
C VAL A 191 -1.18 -24.70 19.73
N SER A 192 -1.90 -23.64 19.33
CA SER A 192 -2.89 -22.99 20.18
C SER A 192 -4.09 -23.92 20.44
N SER A 193 -4.68 -23.85 21.64
CA SER A 193 -5.91 -24.58 22.00
C SER A 193 -7.06 -24.32 21.02
N SER A 194 -7.14 -23.10 20.47
CA SER A 194 -8.12 -22.73 19.43
C SER A 194 -7.92 -23.51 18.13
N HIS A 195 -6.67 -23.73 17.73
CA HIS A 195 -6.31 -24.47 16.53
C HIS A 195 -6.58 -25.96 16.71
N LEU A 196 -6.31 -26.54 17.88
CA LEU A 196 -6.67 -27.92 18.20
C LEU A 196 -8.20 -28.16 18.16
N LEU A 197 -8.99 -27.22 18.70
CA LEU A 197 -10.45 -27.27 18.61
C LEU A 197 -10.94 -27.22 17.16
N LEU A 198 -10.34 -26.36 16.35
CA LEU A 198 -10.66 -26.26 14.93
C LEU A 198 -10.32 -27.55 14.17
N MET A 199 -9.13 -28.12 14.38
CA MET A 199 -8.72 -29.39 13.77
C MET A 199 -9.64 -30.54 14.17
N LEU A 200 -10.04 -30.62 15.44
CA LEU A 200 -10.99 -31.63 15.93
C LEU A 200 -12.36 -31.47 15.25
N PHE A 201 -12.85 -30.24 15.14
CA PHE A 201 -14.13 -29.95 14.49
C PHE A 201 -14.14 -30.34 13.01
N LEU A 202 -13.12 -29.94 12.25
CA LEU A 202 -12.96 -30.32 10.83
C LEU A 202 -12.83 -31.84 10.66
N GLY A 203 -12.08 -32.51 11.54
CA GLY A 203 -11.96 -33.96 11.54
C GLY A 203 -13.30 -34.68 11.74
N LEU A 204 -14.11 -34.22 12.70
CA LEU A 204 -15.45 -34.77 12.97
C LEU A 204 -16.41 -34.56 11.80
N VAL A 205 -16.43 -33.37 11.20
CA VAL A 205 -17.26 -33.07 10.02
C VAL A 205 -16.86 -33.97 8.85
N SER A 206 -15.56 -34.09 8.58
CA SER A 206 -15.05 -34.91 7.48
C SER A 206 -15.35 -36.40 7.69
N ALA A 207 -15.18 -36.92 8.90
CA ALA A 207 -15.53 -38.31 9.23
C ALA A 207 -17.03 -38.59 9.05
N THR A 208 -17.88 -37.62 9.42
CA THR A 208 -19.34 -37.73 9.27
C THR A 208 -19.75 -37.75 7.80
N LEU A 209 -19.15 -36.87 6.97
CA LEU A 209 -19.38 -36.86 5.52
C LEU A 209 -18.92 -38.16 4.85
N ILE A 210 -17.75 -38.70 5.24
CA ILE A 210 -17.25 -39.99 4.73
C ILE A 210 -18.20 -41.13 5.14
N GLY A 211 -18.65 -41.16 6.40
CA GLY A 211 -19.64 -42.15 6.87
C GLY A 211 -20.96 -42.10 6.11
N LEU A 212 -21.44 -40.90 5.76
CA LEU A 212 -22.64 -40.71 4.93
C LEU A 212 -22.43 -41.23 3.50
N GLN A 213 -21.25 -41.04 2.92
CA GLN A 213 -20.94 -41.57 1.58
C GLN A 213 -20.84 -43.09 1.57
N LEU A 214 -20.19 -43.69 2.57
CA LEU A 214 -20.07 -45.15 2.69
C LEU A 214 -21.43 -45.81 2.94
N SER A 215 -22.28 -45.21 3.77
CA SER A 215 -23.64 -45.72 4.01
C SER A 215 -24.54 -45.58 2.78
N ARG A 216 -24.39 -44.52 1.98
CA ARG A 216 -25.04 -44.41 0.66
C ARG A 216 -24.61 -45.52 -0.29
N LEU A 217 -23.32 -45.77 -0.42
CA LEU A 217 -22.77 -46.85 -1.28
C LEU A 217 -23.26 -48.23 -0.82
N ALA A 218 -23.33 -48.47 0.48
CA ALA A 218 -23.86 -49.72 1.04
C ALA A 218 -25.36 -49.91 0.75
N ARG A 219 -26.17 -48.84 0.79
CA ARG A 219 -27.60 -48.88 0.42
C ARG A 219 -27.79 -49.16 -1.07
N ILE A 220 -26.99 -48.55 -1.94
CA ILE A 220 -27.07 -48.75 -3.40
C ILE A 220 -26.71 -50.20 -3.74
N LYS A 221 -25.66 -50.76 -3.14
CA LYS A 221 -25.26 -52.16 -3.36
C LYS A 221 -26.36 -53.14 -2.97
N LYS A 222 -27.10 -52.86 -1.88
CA LYS A 222 -28.23 -53.68 -1.42
C LYS A 222 -29.42 -53.66 -2.39
N ILE A 223 -29.69 -52.52 -3.03
CA ILE A 223 -30.78 -52.36 -4.02
C ILE A 223 -30.43 -53.07 -5.33
N VAL A 224 -29.17 -52.94 -5.79
CA VAL A 224 -28.68 -53.57 -7.02
C VAL A 224 -28.62 -55.10 -6.89
N SER A 225 -28.38 -55.64 -5.70
CA SER A 225 -28.42 -57.10 -5.45
C SER A 225 -29.83 -57.71 -5.38
N THR A 226 -30.91 -56.90 -5.43
CA THR A 226 -32.30 -57.37 -5.30
C THR A 226 -33.18 -57.13 -6.54
N GLY A 227 -32.61 -56.79 -7.70
CA GLY A 227 -33.37 -56.60 -8.95
C GLY A 227 -33.59 -57.91 -9.74
N PRO A 228 -34.78 -58.19 -10.30
CA PRO A 228 -35.03 -59.41 -11.07
C PRO A 228 -34.38 -59.33 -12.47
N THR A 229 -33.78 -60.45 -12.87
CA THR A 229 -33.22 -60.70 -14.21
C THR A 229 -34.31 -60.71 -15.28
N GLY A 230 -34.25 -59.76 -16.23
CA GLY A 230 -35.11 -59.72 -17.41
C GLY A 230 -34.35 -59.24 -18.64
N ARG A 231 -34.26 -60.11 -19.66
CA ARG A 231 -33.63 -59.90 -20.97
C ARG A 231 -34.21 -58.71 -21.73
N GLY A 232 -33.35 -57.97 -22.43
CA GLY A 232 -33.73 -57.05 -23.50
C GLY A 232 -32.51 -56.60 -24.29
N SER A 233 -32.30 -57.18 -25.47
CA SER A 233 -31.22 -56.86 -26.40
C SER A 233 -31.42 -55.50 -27.06
N VAL A 234 -30.36 -54.69 -27.16
CA VAL A 234 -30.25 -53.65 -28.21
C VAL A 234 -28.84 -53.68 -28.80
N LYS A 235 -28.82 -53.71 -30.14
CA LYS A 235 -27.67 -53.85 -31.06
C LYS A 235 -26.61 -52.76 -30.90
N ALA A 236 -25.36 -53.16 -31.09
CA ALA A 236 -24.20 -52.29 -31.28
C ALA A 236 -24.28 -51.51 -32.60
N GLN A 237 -23.87 -50.24 -32.57
CA GLN A 237 -23.72 -49.36 -33.72
C GLN A 237 -22.26 -48.91 -33.80
N GLU A 238 -21.64 -49.08 -34.97
CA GLU A 238 -20.26 -48.69 -35.29
C GLU A 238 -20.05 -47.16 -35.29
N PRO A 239 -18.84 -46.64 -34.98
CA PRO A 239 -18.57 -45.22 -34.97
C PRO A 239 -18.31 -44.67 -36.38
N LEU A 240 -19.01 -43.59 -36.73
CA LEU A 240 -18.78 -42.77 -37.91
C LEU A 240 -17.55 -41.86 -37.74
N ALA A 241 -16.81 -41.73 -38.84
CA ALA A 241 -15.58 -40.96 -38.98
C ALA A 241 -15.76 -39.44 -38.77
N VAL A 242 -14.71 -38.83 -38.21
CA VAL A 242 -14.50 -37.39 -38.03
C VAL A 242 -14.11 -36.75 -39.38
N PRO A 243 -14.72 -35.62 -39.81
CA PRO A 243 -14.17 -34.83 -40.90
C PRO A 243 -13.13 -33.81 -40.39
N ALA A 244 -12.13 -33.63 -41.24
CA ALA A 244 -10.88 -32.92 -41.03
C ALA A 244 -11.01 -31.42 -40.73
N ALA A 245 -10.00 -30.93 -40.01
CA ALA A 245 -9.73 -29.54 -39.70
C ALA A 245 -9.65 -28.66 -40.97
N SER A 246 -10.34 -27.53 -40.92
CA SER A 246 -10.20 -26.47 -41.91
C SER A 246 -8.94 -25.65 -41.61
N LYS A 247 -8.15 -25.39 -42.66
CA LYS A 247 -6.86 -24.71 -42.64
C LYS A 247 -6.99 -23.27 -42.12
N VAL A 248 -6.26 -22.96 -41.05
CA VAL A 248 -5.98 -21.59 -40.62
C VAL A 248 -4.92 -21.00 -41.56
N ALA A 249 -5.23 -19.84 -42.14
CA ALA A 249 -4.34 -19.09 -43.00
C ALA A 249 -3.15 -18.47 -42.22
N ALA A 250 -2.02 -18.34 -42.92
CA ALA A 250 -0.75 -17.83 -42.42
C ALA A 250 -0.80 -16.34 -42.01
N PRO A 251 0.19 -15.85 -41.22
CA PRO A 251 0.16 -14.52 -40.63
C PRO A 251 0.48 -13.44 -41.67
N VAL A 252 -0.30 -12.34 -41.64
CA VAL A 252 0.00 -11.11 -42.37
C VAL A 252 1.08 -10.35 -41.61
N GLU A 253 2.20 -10.11 -42.28
CA GLU A 253 3.28 -9.23 -41.80
C GLU A 253 2.74 -7.82 -41.54
N ASN A 254 2.75 -7.43 -40.26
CA ASN A 254 2.37 -6.10 -39.82
C ASN A 254 3.62 -5.20 -39.91
N ARG A 255 3.71 -4.38 -40.96
CA ARG A 255 4.69 -3.30 -41.04
C ARG A 255 4.17 -2.12 -40.21
N LEU A 256 4.38 -2.18 -38.90
CA LEU A 256 4.27 -1.04 -37.98
C LEU A 256 5.63 -0.34 -37.95
N GLU A 257 5.69 0.88 -38.48
CA GLU A 257 6.76 1.82 -38.15
C GLU A 257 6.73 2.03 -36.64
N ALA A 258 7.72 1.46 -35.97
CA ALA A 258 7.96 1.68 -34.55
C ALA A 258 8.25 3.16 -34.34
N LEU A 259 7.36 3.85 -33.62
CA LEU A 259 7.73 5.05 -32.88
C LEU A 259 8.79 4.63 -31.86
N ALA A 260 10.06 4.70 -32.28
CA ALA A 260 11.18 4.42 -31.42
C ALA A 260 11.09 5.38 -30.22
N PRO A 261 11.26 4.88 -28.98
CA PRO A 261 11.35 5.75 -27.82
C PRO A 261 12.51 6.72 -28.05
N SER A 262 12.21 8.01 -28.02
CA SER A 262 13.25 9.04 -28.01
C SER A 262 14.11 8.82 -26.77
N ASN A 263 15.31 8.29 -26.97
CA ASN A 263 16.36 8.17 -25.95
C ASN A 263 17.01 9.53 -25.65
N ALA A 264 16.36 10.65 -25.97
CA ALA A 264 16.85 11.97 -25.64
C ALA A 264 16.75 12.16 -24.12
N PRO A 265 17.85 12.52 -23.43
CA PRO A 265 17.78 12.89 -22.03
C PRO A 265 16.82 14.07 -21.86
N PRO A 266 15.91 14.05 -20.86
CA PRO A 266 15.06 15.19 -20.59
C PRO A 266 15.92 16.39 -20.23
N THR A 267 15.56 17.56 -20.74
CA THR A 267 16.23 18.82 -20.41
C THR A 267 16.20 19.04 -18.91
N ALA A 268 17.39 19.11 -18.29
CA ALA A 268 17.53 19.41 -16.87
C ALA A 268 16.81 20.72 -16.53
N GLY A 269 15.91 20.69 -15.54
CA GLY A 269 15.21 21.88 -15.04
C GLY A 269 13.74 22.03 -15.43
N ALA A 270 13.04 20.99 -15.90
CA ALA A 270 11.59 21.05 -16.08
C ALA A 270 10.88 21.16 -14.71
N SER A 271 10.66 22.40 -14.25
CA SER A 271 9.81 22.72 -13.10
C SER A 271 8.45 21.99 -13.25
N LEU A 272 8.08 21.24 -12.22
CA LEU A 272 6.74 20.65 -12.13
C LEU A 272 5.73 21.79 -12.01
N ARG A 273 4.94 22.00 -13.06
CA ARG A 273 3.82 22.95 -13.04
C ARG A 273 2.71 22.38 -12.16
N LYS A 274 1.98 23.25 -11.46
CA LYS A 274 0.82 22.85 -10.67
C LYS A 274 -0.17 22.10 -11.57
N PRO A 275 -0.49 20.83 -11.29
CA PRO A 275 -1.40 20.05 -12.13
C PRO A 275 -2.78 20.69 -12.16
N LYS A 276 -3.40 20.73 -13.34
CA LYS A 276 -4.82 21.04 -13.49
C LYS A 276 -5.54 19.76 -13.91
N SER A 277 -6.67 19.47 -13.29
CA SER A 277 -7.49 18.33 -13.66
C SER A 277 -8.00 18.48 -15.09
N TRP A 278 -7.88 17.40 -15.86
CA TRP A 278 -8.34 17.25 -17.22
C TRP A 278 -9.24 16.01 -17.32
N THR A 279 -10.23 16.09 -18.21
CA THR A 279 -11.13 14.97 -18.53
C THR A 279 -11.16 14.81 -20.04
N GLY A 280 -10.96 13.59 -20.51
CA GLY A 280 -11.05 13.28 -21.93
C GLY A 280 -10.70 11.83 -22.23
N GLN A 281 -10.43 11.55 -23.49
CA GLN A 281 -10.07 10.20 -23.94
C GLN A 281 -8.58 10.14 -24.29
N LEU A 282 -7.91 9.10 -23.82
CA LEU A 282 -6.55 8.76 -24.23
C LEU A 282 -6.56 7.45 -25.01
N ARG A 283 -5.64 7.30 -25.96
CA ARG A 283 -5.48 6.08 -26.76
C ARG A 283 -4.53 5.12 -26.07
N ILE A 284 -4.92 3.85 -25.97
CA ILE A 284 -4.03 2.77 -25.56
C ILE A 284 -3.05 2.52 -26.71
N VAL A 285 -1.79 2.89 -26.54
CA VAL A 285 -0.76 2.69 -27.57
C VAL A 285 0.00 1.39 -27.39
N GLN A 286 -0.01 0.82 -26.17
CA GLN A 286 0.65 -0.43 -25.86
C GLN A 286 0.03 -1.09 -24.62
N VAL A 287 -0.02 -2.41 -24.62
CA VAL A 287 -0.31 -3.24 -23.44
C VAL A 287 0.88 -4.16 -23.20
N VAL A 288 1.45 -4.08 -22.01
CA VAL A 288 2.60 -4.88 -21.58
C VAL A 288 2.14 -5.83 -20.47
N ARG A 289 2.47 -7.12 -20.59
CA ARG A 289 2.20 -8.09 -19.53
C ARG A 289 3.37 -8.11 -18.57
N GLU A 290 3.15 -7.64 -17.35
CA GLU A 290 4.18 -7.59 -16.30
C GLU A 290 4.27 -8.90 -15.54
N THR A 291 3.12 -9.48 -15.20
CA THR A 291 3.01 -10.78 -14.51
C THR A 291 1.82 -11.57 -15.04
N PRO A 292 1.57 -12.81 -14.58
CA PRO A 292 0.37 -13.53 -14.99
C PRO A 292 -0.94 -12.80 -14.69
N THR A 293 -0.96 -11.93 -13.67
CA THR A 293 -2.17 -11.21 -13.20
C THR A 293 -2.07 -9.69 -13.30
N VAL A 294 -0.97 -9.13 -13.82
CA VAL A 294 -0.76 -7.68 -13.90
C VAL A 294 -0.35 -7.27 -15.31
N GLN A 295 -0.98 -6.22 -15.83
CA GLN A 295 -0.68 -5.60 -17.12
C GLN A 295 -0.47 -4.10 -16.96
N THR A 296 0.43 -3.54 -17.77
CA THR A 296 0.67 -2.11 -17.90
C THR A 296 0.11 -1.61 -19.21
N PHE A 297 -0.78 -0.62 -19.14
CA PHE A 297 -1.38 0.06 -20.27
C PHE A 297 -0.65 1.39 -20.47
N ARG A 298 -0.10 1.63 -21.67
CA ARG A 298 0.43 2.94 -22.08
C ARG A 298 -0.66 3.72 -22.78
N LEU A 299 -0.96 4.91 -22.26
CA LEU A 299 -1.99 5.80 -22.78
C LEU A 299 -1.33 7.08 -23.30
N ALA A 300 -1.61 7.46 -24.54
CA ALA A 300 -1.13 8.68 -25.17
C ALA A 300 -2.31 9.55 -25.64
N ASP A 301 -2.04 10.84 -25.88
CA ASP A 301 -3.03 11.72 -26.50
C ASP A 301 -3.31 11.25 -27.95
N PRO A 302 -4.57 11.08 -28.37
CA PRO A 302 -4.89 10.61 -29.72
C PRO A 302 -4.63 11.66 -30.82
N ALA A 303 -4.45 12.93 -30.46
CA ALA A 303 -4.38 14.08 -31.37
C ALA A 303 -3.05 14.84 -31.28
N ALA A 304 -2.19 14.56 -30.30
CA ALA A 304 -0.92 15.25 -30.09
C ALA A 304 0.20 14.32 -29.60
N ASP A 305 1.46 14.72 -29.83
CA ASP A 305 2.64 14.00 -29.33
C ASP A 305 2.90 14.20 -27.83
N ARG A 306 1.99 14.89 -27.13
CA ARG A 306 2.12 15.25 -25.72
C ARG A 306 0.79 15.13 -25.00
N LEU A 307 0.85 14.63 -23.76
CA LEU A 307 -0.27 14.55 -22.84
C LEU A 307 -0.93 15.93 -22.60
N PRO A 308 -2.26 15.97 -22.50
CA PRO A 308 -3.02 17.22 -22.33
C PRO A 308 -3.01 17.75 -20.89
N PHE A 309 -2.29 17.09 -19.98
CA PHE A 309 -2.13 17.48 -18.58
C PHE A 309 -0.71 17.22 -18.09
N ASP A 310 -0.33 17.94 -17.03
CA ASP A 310 0.87 17.69 -16.24
C ASP A 310 0.45 17.01 -14.92
N PHE A 311 1.32 16.21 -14.30
CA PHE A 311 1.05 15.52 -13.03
C PHE A 311 2.29 15.50 -12.12
N LEU A 312 2.08 15.23 -10.83
CA LEU A 312 3.15 15.02 -9.85
C LEU A 312 3.41 13.51 -9.65
N PRO A 313 4.65 13.10 -9.34
CA PRO A 313 4.96 11.69 -9.18
C PRO A 313 4.17 11.09 -8.01
N GLY A 314 3.52 9.95 -8.22
CA GLY A 314 2.64 9.29 -7.25
C GLY A 314 1.15 9.60 -7.39
N GLN A 315 0.76 10.54 -8.25
CA GLN A 315 -0.64 10.82 -8.56
C GLN A 315 -1.30 9.72 -9.40
N PHE A 316 -2.63 9.73 -9.44
CA PHE A 316 -3.45 8.74 -10.14
C PHE A 316 -4.44 9.35 -11.13
N LEU A 317 -4.92 8.54 -12.06
CA LEU A 317 -6.04 8.83 -12.95
C LEU A 317 -7.25 7.99 -12.54
N GLN A 318 -8.45 8.56 -12.67
CA GLN A 318 -9.67 7.77 -12.70
C GLN A 318 -9.93 7.31 -14.12
N VAL A 319 -9.98 5.99 -14.32
CA VAL A 319 -10.34 5.35 -15.57
C VAL A 319 -11.82 5.00 -15.55
N GLU A 320 -12.56 5.45 -16.56
CA GLU A 320 -13.95 5.09 -16.81
C GLU A 320 -14.02 4.08 -17.96
N VAL A 321 -14.68 2.95 -17.71
CA VAL A 321 -15.01 1.95 -18.73
C VAL A 321 -16.50 1.66 -18.69
N GLU A 322 -17.03 1.09 -19.76
CA GLU A 322 -18.43 0.70 -19.86
C GLU A 322 -18.53 -0.80 -20.21
N PRO A 323 -18.47 -1.70 -19.19
CA PRO A 323 -18.46 -3.15 -19.43
C PRO A 323 -19.80 -3.69 -19.96
N GLU A 324 -20.89 -3.02 -19.57
CA GLU A 324 -22.25 -3.23 -20.05
C GLU A 324 -22.78 -1.89 -20.54
N ALA A 325 -23.49 -1.91 -21.68
CA ALA A 325 -24.04 -0.70 -22.29
C ALA A 325 -24.91 0.08 -21.29
N GLY A 326 -24.64 1.38 -21.15
CA GLY A 326 -25.30 2.29 -20.22
C GLY A 326 -24.87 2.17 -18.76
N LYS A 327 -23.87 1.35 -18.42
CA LYS A 327 -23.39 1.16 -17.04
C LYS A 327 -21.90 1.49 -16.90
N PRO A 328 -21.52 2.77 -16.85
CA PRO A 328 -20.13 3.17 -16.66
C PRO A 328 -19.63 2.80 -15.26
N ALA A 329 -18.41 2.28 -15.20
CA ALA A 329 -17.70 1.96 -13.97
C ALA A 329 -16.36 2.71 -13.94
N ARG A 330 -16.05 3.31 -12.78
CA ARG A 330 -14.82 4.09 -12.58
C ARG A 330 -13.91 3.47 -11.54
N ARG A 331 -12.60 3.46 -11.77
CA ARG A 331 -11.58 3.11 -10.76
C ARG A 331 -10.35 3.99 -10.88
N SER A 332 -9.69 4.21 -9.75
CA SER A 332 -8.45 4.96 -9.66
C SER A 332 -7.26 4.04 -9.91
N TYR A 333 -6.34 4.46 -10.79
CA TYR A 333 -5.07 3.78 -11.05
C TYR A 333 -3.93 4.79 -11.02
N THR A 334 -2.92 4.49 -10.22
CA THR A 334 -1.73 5.33 -10.11
C THR A 334 -0.97 5.38 -11.42
N ILE A 335 -0.48 6.57 -11.77
CA ILE A 335 0.39 6.75 -12.93
C ILE A 335 1.77 6.22 -12.55
N ALA A 336 2.20 5.12 -13.16
CA ALA A 336 3.49 4.49 -12.86
C ALA A 336 4.66 5.16 -13.60
N SER A 337 4.39 5.87 -14.71
CA SER A 337 5.42 6.59 -15.48
C SER A 337 5.89 7.87 -14.75
N SER A 338 7.07 8.34 -15.16
CA SER A 338 7.63 9.60 -14.67
C SER A 338 6.86 10.81 -15.23
N PRO A 339 6.64 11.89 -14.45
CA PRO A 339 6.14 13.17 -14.96
C PRO A 339 7.04 13.87 -16.00
N THR A 340 8.32 13.46 -16.11
CA THR A 340 9.21 13.94 -17.17
C THR A 340 8.84 13.30 -18.53
N GLN A 341 8.18 12.13 -18.51
CA GLN A 341 7.61 11.51 -19.70
C GLN A 341 6.31 12.24 -20.05
N ARG A 342 6.35 13.00 -21.15
CA ARG A 342 5.25 13.85 -21.60
C ARG A 342 4.47 13.26 -22.77
N ALA A 343 4.95 12.21 -23.43
CA ALA A 343 4.27 11.60 -24.58
C ALA A 343 3.17 10.61 -24.17
N TYR A 344 3.33 9.93 -23.04
CA TYR A 344 2.38 8.92 -22.57
C TYR A 344 2.38 8.79 -21.03
N VAL A 345 1.30 8.22 -20.49
CA VAL A 345 1.24 7.73 -19.11
C VAL A 345 1.15 6.21 -19.07
N GLU A 346 1.66 5.60 -18.01
CA GLU A 346 1.53 4.16 -17.76
C GLU A 346 0.59 3.89 -16.58
N LEU A 347 -0.44 3.08 -16.80
CA LEU A 347 -1.32 2.57 -15.75
C LEU A 347 -1.10 1.07 -15.60
N THR A 348 -0.63 0.65 -14.43
CA THR A 348 -0.34 -0.77 -14.17
C THR A 348 -1.42 -1.36 -13.29
N VAL A 349 -2.14 -2.33 -13.83
CA VAL A 349 -3.42 -2.81 -13.31
C VAL A 349 -3.31 -4.30 -13.03
N LYS A 350 -3.57 -4.67 -11.78
CA LYS A 350 -3.77 -6.06 -11.41
C LYS A 350 -5.21 -6.48 -11.75
N ARG A 351 -5.36 -7.65 -12.37
CA ARG A 351 -6.64 -8.31 -12.59
C ARG A 351 -7.15 -8.82 -11.25
N GLU A 352 -8.31 -8.32 -10.85
CA GLU A 352 -9.00 -8.78 -9.64
C GLU A 352 -10.18 -9.63 -10.07
N GLU A 353 -10.32 -10.84 -9.50
CA GLU A 353 -11.29 -11.83 -9.98
C GLU A 353 -12.73 -11.32 -9.89
N GLN A 354 -13.02 -10.46 -8.91
CA GLN A 354 -14.32 -9.80 -8.74
C GLN A 354 -14.33 -8.35 -9.26
N GLY A 355 -13.22 -7.86 -9.79
CA GLY A 355 -13.04 -6.47 -10.22
C GLY A 355 -13.63 -6.20 -11.61
N VAL A 356 -14.76 -5.50 -11.66
CA VAL A 356 -15.45 -5.17 -12.93
C VAL A 356 -14.54 -4.40 -13.91
N VAL A 357 -13.89 -3.32 -13.44
CA VAL A 357 -13.02 -2.47 -14.29
C VAL A 357 -11.72 -3.19 -14.65
N SER A 358 -11.06 -3.85 -13.69
CA SER A 358 -9.79 -4.52 -13.96
C SER A 358 -9.96 -5.71 -14.91
N ARG A 359 -11.05 -6.49 -14.79
CA ARG A 359 -11.38 -7.51 -15.79
C ARG A 359 -11.67 -6.91 -17.16
N HIS A 360 -12.44 -5.82 -17.23
CA HIS A 360 -12.71 -5.18 -18.52
C HIS A 360 -11.42 -4.71 -19.21
N LEU A 361 -10.51 -4.08 -18.46
CA LEU A 361 -9.21 -3.65 -18.97
C LEU A 361 -8.37 -4.83 -19.47
N HIS A 362 -8.32 -5.93 -18.73
CA HIS A 362 -7.52 -7.11 -19.10
C HIS A 362 -8.12 -7.94 -20.23
N ASP A 363 -9.45 -8.08 -20.25
CA ASP A 363 -10.15 -9.06 -21.08
C ASP A 363 -10.67 -8.44 -22.39
N ARG A 364 -10.84 -7.11 -22.46
CA ARG A 364 -11.45 -6.43 -23.62
C ARG A 364 -10.65 -5.28 -24.22
N VAL A 365 -9.79 -4.61 -23.45
CA VAL A 365 -9.04 -3.45 -23.94
C VAL A 365 -7.76 -3.88 -24.64
N SER A 366 -7.55 -3.33 -25.84
CA SER A 366 -6.39 -3.60 -26.70
C SER A 366 -5.73 -2.30 -27.17
N ALA A 367 -4.53 -2.41 -27.75
CA ALA A 367 -3.89 -1.27 -28.39
C ALA A 367 -4.77 -0.74 -29.54
N GLY A 368 -4.90 0.59 -29.62
CA GLY A 368 -5.80 1.31 -30.51
C GLY A 368 -7.05 1.85 -29.83
N ASP A 369 -7.49 1.23 -28.74
CA ASP A 369 -8.72 1.62 -28.05
C ASP A 369 -8.61 2.99 -27.37
N LEU A 370 -9.74 3.68 -27.27
CA LEU A 370 -9.87 4.91 -26.51
C LEU A 370 -10.44 4.62 -25.12
N VAL A 371 -9.80 5.16 -24.10
CA VAL A 371 -10.21 5.03 -22.70
C VAL A 371 -10.42 6.42 -22.13
N LYS A 372 -11.58 6.61 -21.48
CA LYS A 372 -11.90 7.88 -20.84
C LYS A 372 -11.22 7.95 -19.48
N VAL A 373 -10.53 9.06 -19.24
CA VAL A 373 -9.81 9.33 -18.01
C VAL A 373 -10.13 10.70 -17.45
N THR A 374 -10.04 10.81 -16.13
CA THR A 374 -10.15 12.06 -15.39
C THR A 374 -9.00 12.15 -14.38
N GLY A 375 -8.29 13.28 -14.36
CA GLY A 375 -7.20 13.52 -13.41
C GLY A 375 -6.18 14.51 -13.93
N PRO A 376 -4.98 14.59 -13.34
CA PRO A 376 -4.50 13.77 -12.24
C PRO A 376 -5.11 14.15 -10.88
N PHE A 377 -5.10 13.21 -9.94
CA PHE A 377 -5.56 13.38 -8.56
C PHE A 377 -4.57 12.78 -7.56
N GLY A 378 -4.76 13.10 -6.28
CA GLY A 378 -4.00 12.53 -5.17
C GLY A 378 -2.95 13.48 -4.59
N ALA A 379 -2.71 13.33 -3.29
CA ALA A 379 -1.71 14.07 -2.52
C ALA A 379 -0.50 13.19 -2.11
N PHE A 380 -0.50 11.91 -2.49
CA PHE A 380 0.63 11.02 -2.28
C PHE A 380 1.71 11.34 -3.33
N THR A 381 2.56 12.31 -3.01
CA THR A 381 3.57 12.83 -3.93
C THR A 381 4.89 13.11 -3.22
N PHE A 382 6.00 12.87 -3.91
CA PHE A 382 7.32 13.31 -3.45
C PHE A 382 8.12 13.84 -4.63
N THR A 383 8.51 15.12 -4.55
CA THR A 383 9.18 15.81 -5.67
C THR A 383 10.67 16.02 -5.46
N GLY A 384 11.23 15.49 -4.36
CA GLY A 384 12.63 15.67 -3.99
C GLY A 384 12.94 17.00 -3.28
N THR A 385 11.92 17.81 -2.97
CA THR A 385 12.07 19.08 -2.23
C THR A 385 11.77 18.95 -0.75
N ASP A 386 11.06 17.90 -0.34
CA ASP A 386 10.47 17.80 1.00
C ASP A 386 11.45 17.20 2.03
N ALA A 387 12.44 16.44 1.59
CA ALA A 387 13.46 15.80 2.40
C ALA A 387 14.68 15.44 1.54
N ASP A 388 15.85 15.23 2.14
CA ASP A 388 17.10 14.82 1.45
C ASP A 388 17.27 13.30 1.30
N SER A 389 16.32 12.52 1.82
CA SER A 389 16.27 11.06 1.66
C SER A 389 14.84 10.54 1.66
N ILE A 390 14.60 9.38 1.04
CA ILE A 390 13.29 8.75 0.97
C ILE A 390 13.38 7.23 1.09
N VAL A 391 12.43 6.64 1.82
CA VAL A 391 12.20 5.20 1.86
C VAL A 391 10.89 4.88 1.14
N LEU A 392 10.98 4.11 0.06
CA LEU A 392 9.88 3.65 -0.77
C LEU A 392 9.57 2.19 -0.41
N ILE A 393 8.41 1.94 0.19
CA ILE A 393 7.99 0.60 0.62
C ILE A 393 6.78 0.16 -0.22
N ALA A 394 6.91 -0.97 -0.91
CA ALA A 394 5.91 -1.47 -1.84
C ALA A 394 5.56 -2.94 -1.58
N GLY A 395 4.30 -3.29 -1.86
CA GLY A 395 3.81 -4.66 -1.88
C GLY A 395 2.95 -4.93 -3.11
N GLY A 396 3.28 -5.96 -3.89
CA GLY A 396 2.53 -6.33 -5.11
C GLY A 396 2.34 -5.15 -6.08
N VAL A 397 1.10 -4.87 -6.50
CA VAL A 397 0.77 -3.75 -7.41
C VAL A 397 0.87 -2.36 -6.75
N GLY A 398 0.99 -2.31 -5.41
CA GLY A 398 1.25 -1.08 -4.65
C GLY A 398 2.61 -0.44 -4.96
N ILE A 399 3.44 -1.10 -5.77
CA ILE A 399 4.69 -0.54 -6.30
C ILE A 399 4.46 0.64 -7.26
N THR A 400 3.27 0.79 -7.86
CA THR A 400 2.99 1.80 -8.89
C THR A 400 3.28 3.25 -8.51
N PRO A 401 2.85 3.80 -7.34
CA PRO A 401 3.25 5.14 -6.91
C PRO A 401 4.76 5.24 -6.67
N MET A 402 5.36 4.19 -6.10
CA MET A 402 6.80 4.14 -5.82
C MET A 402 7.61 4.17 -7.11
N MET A 403 7.13 3.51 -8.18
CA MET A 403 7.74 3.57 -9.50
C MET A 403 7.66 4.95 -10.12
N SER A 404 6.53 5.65 -9.97
CA SER A 404 6.38 7.02 -10.44
C SER A 404 7.42 7.95 -9.81
N VAL A 405 7.55 7.89 -8.48
CA VAL A 405 8.53 8.66 -7.72
C VAL A 405 9.95 8.25 -8.07
N LEU A 406 10.27 6.96 -8.07
CA LEU A 406 11.61 6.46 -8.38
C LEU A 406 12.09 6.86 -9.78
N ARG A 407 11.22 6.73 -10.79
CA ARG A 407 11.52 7.15 -12.17
C ARG A 407 11.74 8.66 -12.24
N TYR A 408 10.86 9.45 -11.61
CA TYR A 408 11.02 10.90 -11.55
C TYR A 408 12.34 11.34 -10.91
N LEU A 409 12.65 10.84 -9.72
CA LEU A 409 13.88 11.20 -8.99
C LEU A 409 15.14 10.79 -9.77
N THR A 410 15.07 9.70 -10.52
CA THR A 410 16.18 9.30 -11.39
C THR A 410 16.30 10.20 -12.61
N ASP A 411 15.19 10.50 -13.29
CA ASP A 411 15.21 11.33 -14.49
C ASP A 411 15.71 12.74 -14.21
N THR A 412 15.48 13.25 -12.99
CA THR A 412 15.95 14.56 -12.54
C THR A 412 17.33 14.51 -11.87
N ALA A 413 17.97 13.33 -11.82
CA ALA A 413 19.24 13.11 -11.13
C ALA A 413 19.24 13.68 -9.70
N TRP A 414 18.18 13.40 -8.96
CA TRP A 414 18.01 13.88 -7.58
C TRP A 414 19.16 13.39 -6.69
N ALA A 415 19.76 14.31 -5.93
CA ALA A 415 20.99 14.07 -5.18
C ALA A 415 20.78 13.30 -3.86
N GLY A 416 19.54 13.15 -3.41
CA GLY A 416 19.22 12.51 -2.14
C GLY A 416 19.35 10.99 -2.15
N ASP A 417 19.27 10.40 -0.95
CA ASP A 417 19.33 8.96 -0.76
C ASP A 417 17.97 8.31 -1.01
N ILE A 418 17.94 7.25 -1.83
CA ILE A 418 16.72 6.49 -2.13
C ILE A 418 16.88 5.07 -1.58
N PHE A 419 15.99 4.68 -0.67
CA PHE A 419 15.87 3.31 -0.19
C PHE A 419 14.60 2.71 -0.74
N PHE A 420 14.66 1.53 -1.34
CA PHE A 420 13.50 0.87 -1.94
C PHE A 420 13.36 -0.55 -1.38
N LEU A 421 12.21 -0.82 -0.77
CA LEU A 421 11.83 -2.10 -0.18
C LEU A 421 10.61 -2.63 -0.95
N TYR A 422 10.71 -3.79 -1.57
CA TYR A 422 9.61 -4.34 -2.36
C TYR A 422 9.34 -5.81 -2.11
N GLY A 423 8.18 -6.11 -1.52
CA GLY A 423 7.71 -7.46 -1.28
C GLY A 423 6.68 -7.94 -2.32
N ALA A 424 6.79 -9.21 -2.72
CA ALA A 424 5.74 -9.93 -3.43
C ALA A 424 5.59 -11.34 -2.86
N ARG A 425 4.46 -12.00 -3.14
CA ARG A 425 4.17 -13.35 -2.61
C ARG A 425 5.06 -14.44 -3.22
N SER A 426 5.50 -14.24 -4.45
CA SER A 426 6.40 -15.12 -5.18
C SER A 426 7.19 -14.32 -6.21
N THR A 427 8.25 -14.92 -6.74
CA THR A 427 9.12 -14.29 -7.74
C THR A 427 8.42 -14.02 -9.08
N GLU A 428 7.33 -14.73 -9.37
CA GLU A 428 6.49 -14.56 -10.56
C GLU A 428 5.52 -13.37 -10.42
N GLU A 429 5.29 -12.91 -9.20
CA GLU A 429 4.41 -11.77 -8.90
C GLU A 429 5.16 -10.43 -8.82
N PHE A 430 6.48 -10.43 -9.05
CA PHE A 430 7.25 -9.19 -9.15
C PHE A 430 6.89 -8.44 -10.44
N VAL A 431 6.20 -7.32 -10.26
CA VAL A 431 5.84 -6.38 -11.34
C VAL A 431 7.10 -5.60 -11.72
N PHE A 432 7.26 -5.26 -13.01
CA PHE A 432 8.46 -4.58 -13.55
C PHE A 432 9.76 -5.38 -13.44
N ARG A 433 9.67 -6.72 -13.40
CA ARG A 433 10.81 -7.61 -13.25
C ARG A 433 11.77 -7.58 -14.46
N ASP A 434 11.22 -7.63 -15.68
CA ASP A 434 11.98 -7.60 -16.93
C ASP A 434 12.52 -6.21 -17.24
N GLU A 435 11.89 -5.21 -16.63
CA GLU A 435 12.43 -3.89 -16.54
C GLU A 435 13.71 -3.99 -15.69
N SER A 436 14.84 -4.08 -16.38
CA SER A 436 16.23 -3.94 -15.90
C SER A 436 16.51 -2.74 -14.97
N LEU A 437 15.48 -2.04 -14.48
CA LEU A 437 15.44 -0.92 -13.54
C LEU A 437 16.30 -1.14 -12.31
N ILE A 438 16.26 -2.31 -11.65
CA ILE A 438 17.08 -2.57 -10.45
C ILE A 438 18.58 -2.46 -10.80
N ARG A 439 18.97 -2.89 -12.00
CA ARG A 439 20.36 -2.84 -12.47
C ARG A 439 20.71 -1.52 -13.16
N LYS A 440 19.74 -0.86 -13.81
CA LYS A 440 19.92 0.40 -14.54
C LYS A 440 19.90 1.61 -13.60
N PHE A 441 19.06 1.62 -12.59
CA PHE A 441 19.03 2.70 -11.60
C PHE A 441 20.25 2.66 -10.68
N SER A 442 20.65 1.50 -10.17
CA SER A 442 21.91 1.39 -9.38
C SER A 442 23.17 1.76 -10.18
N ARG A 443 23.11 1.72 -11.53
CA ARG A 443 24.20 2.18 -12.41
C ARG A 443 24.17 3.68 -12.69
N ARG A 444 23.00 4.33 -12.61
CA ARG A 444 22.80 5.76 -12.88
C ARG A 444 22.77 6.61 -11.60
N ASN A 445 22.37 6.02 -10.48
CA ASN A 445 22.26 6.64 -9.16
C ASN A 445 23.08 5.85 -8.15
N ASN A 446 24.22 6.41 -7.74
CA ASN A 446 25.05 5.85 -6.67
C ASN A 446 24.38 5.89 -5.29
N THR A 447 23.26 6.62 -5.14
CA THR A 447 22.52 6.79 -3.88
C THR A 447 21.33 5.83 -3.72
N LEU A 448 20.99 5.04 -4.75
CA LEU A 448 19.89 4.07 -4.67
C LEU A 448 20.32 2.77 -3.98
N ARG A 449 19.60 2.39 -2.93
CA ARG A 449 19.71 1.12 -2.24
C ARG A 449 18.41 0.33 -2.37
N PHE A 450 18.51 -0.94 -2.73
CA PHE A 450 17.37 -1.76 -3.12
C PHE A 450 17.36 -3.08 -2.34
N CYS A 451 16.20 -3.43 -1.78
CA CYS A 451 15.95 -4.69 -1.08
C CYS A 451 14.61 -5.28 -1.54
N VAL A 452 14.59 -6.60 -1.78
CA VAL A 452 13.43 -7.37 -2.25
C VAL A 452 13.16 -8.53 -1.32
#